data_AF-A0A5D8ZFN6-F1
#
_entry.id   AF-A0A5D8ZFN6-F1
#
_cell.length_a   1.000
_cell.length_b   1.000
_cell.length_c   1.000
_cell.angle_alpha   90.00
_cell.angle_beta   90.00
_cell.angle_gamma   90.00
#
_symmetry.space_group_name_H-M   'P 1'
#
loop_
_entity.id
_entity.type
_entity.pdbx_description
1 polymer ?
#
loop_
_entity_poly.entity_id
_entity_poly.type
_entity_poly.pdbx_seq_one_letter_code
_entity_poly.pdbx_strand_id
1 'polypeptide(L)' 'MLANPALYSRGPYRVVAHSAANGPARYVVLDSVDAWLRDDASFAAACAWVDRQVAEVEAMPPGRARTPSR' A
#
# COMPACT_ATOMS: atom_id res chain seq x y z
N MET A 1 19.56 -5.53 8.66
CA MET A 1 18.16 -5.77 8.27
C MET A 1 18.16 -6.04 6.78
N LEU A 2 17.78 -7.26 6.36
CA LEU A 2 17.59 -7.55 4.94
C LEU A 2 16.41 -6.67 4.47
N ALA A 3 16.70 -5.64 3.68
CA ALA A 3 15.67 -4.83 3.06
C ALA A 3 14.92 -5.76 2.09
N ASN A 4 13.70 -6.19 2.45
CA ASN A 4 12.87 -6.95 1.53
C ASN A 4 12.57 -6.04 0.34
N PRO A 5 13.04 -6.38 -0.88
CA PRO A 5 12.85 -5.53 -2.03
C PRO A 5 11.34 -5.39 -2.32
N ALA A 6 10.93 -4.18 -2.69
CA ALA A 6 9.59 -3.95 -3.17
C ALA A 6 9.38 -4.75 -4.47
N LEU A 7 8.34 -5.58 -4.49
CA LEU A 7 7.90 -6.34 -5.66
C LEU A 7 6.99 -5.51 -6.57
N TYR A 8 6.31 -4.53 -5.98
CA TYR A 8 5.47 -3.58 -6.68
C TYR A 8 5.51 -2.24 -5.95
N SER A 9 5.46 -1.12 -6.66
CA SER A 9 5.40 0.21 -6.08
C SER A 9 4.58 1.13 -6.96
N ARG A 10 3.65 1.88 -6.36
CA ARG A 10 2.88 2.91 -7.05
C ARG A 10 2.53 4.05 -6.09
N GLY A 11 2.89 5.27 -6.47
CA GLY A 11 2.75 6.42 -5.59
C GLY A 11 3.49 6.20 -4.25
N PRO A 12 2.86 6.48 -3.09
CA PRO A 12 3.48 6.30 -1.79
C PRO A 12 3.43 4.85 -1.29
N TYR A 13 2.86 3.90 -2.05
CA TYR A 13 2.64 2.54 -1.58
C TYR A 13 3.59 1.55 -2.26
N ARG A 14 4.03 0.55 -1.51
CA ARG A 14 4.83 -0.57 -2.02
C ARG A 14 4.36 -1.91 -1.47
N VAL A 15 4.45 -2.96 -2.29
CA VAL A 15 4.18 -4.35 -1.90
C VAL A 15 5.50 -5.06 -1.72
N VAL A 16 5.69 -5.71 -0.57
CA VAL A 16 6.85 -6.53 -0.27
C VAL A 16 6.43 -7.96 0.02
N ALA A 17 7.27 -8.94 -0.31
CA ALA A 17 7.10 -10.28 0.22
C ALA A 17 7.46 -10.28 1.71
N HIS A 18 6.59 -10.89 2.51
CA HIS A 18 6.79 -11.15 3.92
C HIS A 18 6.64 -12.64 4.17
N SER A 19 7.76 -13.32 4.37
CA SER A 19 7.77 -14.72 4.79
C SER A 19 7.89 -14.76 6.31
N ALA A 20 6.86 -15.28 6.97
CA ALA A 20 6.96 -15.64 8.38
C ALA A 20 7.74 -16.95 8.50
N ALA A 21 8.62 -17.06 9.50
CA ALA A 21 9.54 -18.20 9.67
C ALA A 21 8.84 -19.58 9.67
N ASN A 22 7.55 -19.65 10.00
CA ASN A 22 6.74 -20.87 10.04
C ASN A 22 5.41 -20.76 9.29
N GLY A 23 5.30 -19.86 8.29
CA GLY A 23 4.02 -19.58 7.63
C GLY A 23 4.15 -19.42 6.11
N PRO A 24 3.01 -19.52 5.38
CA PRO A 24 2.99 -19.24 3.96
C PRO A 24 3.45 -17.81 3.68
N ALA A 25 4.16 -17.60 2.56
CA ALA A 25 4.56 -16.27 2.14
C ALA A 25 3.33 -15.38 1.98
N ARG A 26 3.37 -14.19 2.59
CA ARG A 26 2.34 -13.15 2.48
C ARG A 26 2.91 -11.95 1.74
N TYR A 27 2.02 -11.13 1.22
CA TYR A 27 2.36 -9.88 0.57
C TYR A 27 1.87 -8.74 1.45
N VAL A 28 2.78 -7.87 1.86
CA VAL A 28 2.49 -6.76 2.75
C VAL A 28 2.54 -5.46 1.97
N VAL A 29 1.52 -4.64 2.14
CA VAL A 29 1.49 -3.28 1.61
C VAL A 29 2.01 -2.33 2.68
N LEU A 30 3.05 -1.58 2.31
CA LEU A 30 3.67 -0.53 3.10
C LEU A 30 3.42 0.84 2.47
N ASP A 31 3.34 1.89 3.28
CA ASP A 31 3.37 3.27 2.79
C ASP A 31 4.79 3.85 2.70
N SER A 32 4.89 5.16 2.45
CA SER A 32 6.15 5.88 2.27
C SER A 32 6.98 6.02 3.56
N VAL A 33 6.38 5.77 4.73
CA VAL A 33 7.05 5.77 6.04
C VAL A 33 7.18 4.34 6.59
N ASP A 34 7.05 3.35 5.73
CA ASP A 34 7.14 1.93 6.03
C ASP A 34 6.08 1.42 7.03
N ALA A 35 4.94 2.12 7.14
CA ALA A 35 3.82 1.66 7.95
C ALA A 35 3.12 0.47 7.29
N TRP A 36 2.85 -0.56 8.06
CA TRP A 36 2.08 -1.73 7.60
C TRP A 36 0.61 -1.36 7.47
N LEU A 37 0.14 -1.26 6.23
CA LEU A 37 -1.25 -0.93 5.93
C LEU A 37 -2.13 -2.17 5.79
N ARG A 38 -1.60 -3.21 5.16
CA ARG A 38 -2.35 -4.44 4.84
C ARG A 38 -1.42 -5.62 4.61
N ASP A 39 -1.90 -6.84 4.90
CA ASP A 39 -1.33 -8.07 4.38
C ASP A 39 -2.38 -8.90 3.60
N ASP A 40 -1.92 -9.53 2.52
CA ASP A 40 -2.72 -10.41 1.68
C ASP A 40 -1.97 -11.69 1.37
N ALA A 41 -2.71 -12.78 1.18
CA ALA A 41 -2.16 -14.06 0.74
C ALA A 41 -1.79 -14.07 -0.76
N SER A 42 -2.29 -13.12 -1.55
CA SER A 42 -2.08 -13.04 -3.00
C SER A 42 -1.43 -11.71 -3.39
N PHE A 43 -0.36 -11.79 -4.19
CA PHE A 43 0.33 -10.62 -4.73
C PHE A 43 -0.61 -9.74 -5.55
N ALA A 44 -1.47 -10.37 -6.36
CA ALA A 44 -2.43 -9.67 -7.21
C ALA A 44 -3.45 -8.89 -6.39
N ALA A 45 -3.89 -9.43 -5.25
CA ALA A 45 -4.81 -8.74 -4.34
C ALA A 45 -4.15 -7.50 -3.70
N ALA A 46 -2.90 -7.62 -3.26
CA ALA A 46 -2.13 -6.51 -2.72
C ALA A 46 -1.91 -5.39 -3.78
N CYS A 47 -1.57 -5.76 -5.02
CA CYS A 47 -1.41 -4.80 -6.12
C CYS A 47 -2.72 -4.09 -6.46
N ALA A 48 -3.82 -4.82 -6.57
CA ALA A 48 -5.13 -4.25 -6.88
C ALA A 48 -5.60 -3.26 -5.80
N TRP A 49 -5.26 -3.51 -4.53
CA TRP A 49 -5.53 -2.57 -3.45
C TRP A 49 -4.71 -1.28 -3.62
N VAL A 50 -3.41 -1.40 -3.89
CA VAL A 50 -2.52 -0.25 -4.14
C VAL A 50 -3.04 0.60 -5.31
N ASP A 51 -3.40 -0.02 -6.43
CA ASP A 51 -3.92 0.68 -7.60
C ASP A 51 -5.22 1.42 -7.28
N ARG A 52 -6.10 0.80 -6.49
CA ARG A 52 -7.35 1.44 -6.05
C ARG A 52 -7.08 2.65 -5.14
N GLN A 53 -6.16 2.53 -4.18
CA GLN A 53 -5.83 3.66 -3.31
C GLN A 53 -5.22 4.82 -4.07
N VAL A 54 -4.32 4.55 -5.00
CA VAL A 54 -3.76 5.58 -5.87
C VAL A 54 -4.85 6.23 -6.72
N ALA A 55 -5.74 5.43 -7.32
CA ALA A 55 -6.86 5.95 -8.08
C ALA A 55 -7.83 6.78 -7.22
N GLU A 56 -8.11 6.40 -5.98
CA GLU A 56 -8.94 7.16 -5.04
C GLU A 56 -8.30 8.51 -4.69
N VAL A 57 -6.98 8.53 -4.47
CA VAL A 57 -6.21 9.76 -4.20
C VAL A 57 -6.17 10.66 -5.43
N GLU A 58 -5.92 10.10 -6.61
CA GLU A 58 -5.90 10.84 -7.88
C GLU A 58 -7.28 11.36 -8.29
N ALA A 59 -8.35 10.62 -7.99
CA ALA A 59 -9.72 11.03 -8.25
C ALA A 59 -10.21 12.12 -7.29
N MET A 60 -9.52 12.37 -6.18
CA MET A 60 -9.87 13.42 -5.23
C MET A 60 -9.44 14.80 -5.81
N PRO A 61 -10.37 15.68 -6.22
CA PRO A 61 -10.00 16.96 -6.81
C PRO A 61 -9.29 17.85 -5.77
N PRO A 62 -8.22 18.57 -6.15
CA PRO A 62 -7.53 19.53 -5.29
C PRO A 62 -8.45 20.73 -5.04
N GLY A 63 -9.29 20.65 -4.02
CA GLY A 63 -10.29 21.70 -3.76
C GLY A 63 -11.31 21.36 -2.67
N ARG A 64 -11.40 20.11 -2.23
CA ARG A 64 -12.21 19.73 -1.06
C ARG A 64 -11.41 19.75 0.24
N ALA A 65 -10.49 20.71 0.38
CA ALA A 65 -10.13 21.18 1.71
C ALA A 65 -11.40 21.82 2.28
N ARG A 66 -11.99 21.16 3.28
CA ARG A 66 -13.17 21.64 4.00
C ARG A 66 -12.97 23.11 4.34
N THR A 67 -13.63 24.04 3.66
CA THR A 67 -13.83 25.38 4.19
C THR A 67 -14.57 25.17 5.51
N PRO A 68 -13.98 25.49 6.68
CA PRO A 68 -14.76 25.49 7.90
C PRO A 68 -15.73 26.65 7.75
N SER A 69 -17.02 26.34 7.58
CA SER A 69 -18.09 27.33 7.65
C SER A 69 -17.97 28.03 8.99
N ARG A 70 -17.64 29.31 8.94
CA ARG A 70 -17.64 30.23 10.08
C ARG A 70 -19.07 30.55 10.48
#